data_AF-A0A520XNU0-F1
#
_entry.id   AF-A0A520XNU0-F1
#
_cell.length_a   1.000
_cell.length_b   1.000
_cell.length_c   1.000
_cell.angle_alpha   90.00
_cell.angle_beta   90.00
_cell.angle_gamma   90.00
#
_symmetry.space_group_name_H-M   'P 1'
#
loop_
_entity.id
_entity.type
_entity.pdbx_description
1 polymer ?
#
loop_
_entity_poly.entity_id
_entity_poly.type
_entity_poly.pdbx_seq_one_letter_code
_entity_poly.pdbx_strand_id
1 'polypeptide(L)'
;MSSGTEPSESEIFAASDPFIESTEPFVGVDMFSAGRPTPTFGQPPVVAQDAVSCVMVQPSLPIFLDGELAGPQHRAVEAHLAACPSCSRAHNFQARLRGVVASKALEQPPADLRSRIEQALRLEQS
;
A
#
# COMPACT_ATOMS: atom_id res chain seq x y z
N MET A 1 52.65 -16.24 -12.75
CA MET A 1 52.21 -15.00 -12.07
C MET A 1 51.84 -14.01 -13.15
N SER A 2 50.56 -13.92 -13.50
CA SER A 2 50.04 -12.85 -14.36
C SER A 2 48.78 -12.35 -13.67
N SER A 3 48.95 -11.19 -13.04
CA SER A 3 47.92 -10.48 -12.29
C SER A 3 46.82 -10.06 -13.26
N GLY A 4 45.59 -10.47 -12.99
CA GLY A 4 44.41 -9.91 -13.63
C GLY A 4 44.13 -8.54 -13.04
N THR A 5 44.16 -7.50 -13.88
CA THR A 5 43.71 -6.16 -13.50
C THR A 5 42.19 -6.15 -13.53
N GLU A 6 41.57 -6.06 -12.36
CA GLU A 6 40.13 -5.77 -12.24
C GLU A 6 39.87 -4.32 -12.68
N PRO A 7 38.85 -4.05 -13.51
CA PRO A 7 38.48 -2.69 -13.87
C PRO A 7 37.89 -1.97 -12.66
N SER A 8 38.31 -0.72 -12.45
CA SER A 8 37.86 0.14 -11.35
C SER A 8 36.41 0.62 -11.53
N GLU A 9 35.69 0.82 -10.42
CA GLU A 9 34.27 1.21 -10.33
C GLU A 9 33.87 2.47 -11.13
N SER A 10 34.82 3.28 -11.59
CA SER A 10 34.57 4.47 -12.42
C SER A 10 34.17 4.19 -13.86
N GLU A 11 34.40 2.97 -14.39
CA GLU A 11 34.08 2.63 -15.78
C GLU A 11 32.63 2.15 -15.98
N ILE A 12 31.90 1.86 -14.89
CA ILE A 12 30.56 1.27 -14.95
C ILE A 12 29.46 2.33 -15.18
N PHE A 13 29.71 3.61 -14.90
CA PHE A 13 28.70 4.67 -14.92
C PHE A 13 28.63 5.52 -16.21
N ALA A 14 29.40 5.18 -17.26
CA ALA A 14 29.46 5.96 -18.50
C ALA A 14 28.38 5.61 -19.55
N ALA A 15 27.55 4.59 -19.31
CA ALA A 15 26.46 4.22 -20.22
C ALA A 15 25.10 4.71 -19.68
N SER A 16 24.93 6.02 -19.58
CA SER A 16 23.59 6.63 -19.55
C SER A 16 23.25 7.05 -20.97
N ASP A 17 22.52 6.20 -21.69
CA ASP A 17 22.02 6.51 -23.03
C ASP A 17 21.13 7.76 -22.98
N PRO A 18 21.44 8.81 -23.75
CA PRO A 18 20.59 9.98 -23.84
C PRO A 18 19.29 9.61 -24.57
N PHE A 19 18.19 9.86 -23.86
CA PHE A 19 16.81 10.01 -24.34
C PHE A 19 16.72 10.19 -25.87
N ILE A 20 16.32 9.12 -26.58
CA ILE A 20 16.02 9.17 -28.01
C ILE A 20 14.78 10.06 -28.21
N GLU A 21 15.01 11.31 -28.59
CA GLU A 21 14.02 12.22 -29.14
C GLU A 21 13.69 11.76 -30.57
N SER A 22 12.98 10.63 -30.68
CA SER A 22 12.48 10.11 -31.96
C SER A 22 11.30 10.95 -32.41
N THR A 23 11.60 11.92 -33.28
CA THR A 23 10.62 12.69 -34.04
C THR A 23 10.43 12.00 -35.39
N GLU A 24 9.73 10.87 -35.41
CA GLU A 24 9.30 10.24 -36.66
C GLU A 24 7.76 10.23 -36.72
N PRO A 25 7.15 10.61 -37.85
CA PRO A 25 5.70 10.62 -38.00
C PRO A 25 5.21 9.17 -38.09
N PHE A 26 4.48 8.70 -37.07
CA PHE A 26 3.84 7.40 -37.10
C PHE A 26 2.69 7.40 -38.12
N VAL A 27 3.01 7.07 -39.37
CA VAL A 27 2.05 6.82 -40.44
C VAL A 27 1.53 5.38 -40.30
N GLY A 28 0.33 5.27 -39.73
CA GLY A 28 -0.72 4.32 -40.11
C GLY A 28 -0.49 2.81 -39.91
N VAL A 29 -1.22 2.23 -38.97
CA VAL A 29 -1.92 0.95 -39.19
C VAL A 29 -3.36 1.09 -38.66
N ASP A 30 -4.29 1.27 -39.59
CA ASP A 30 -5.72 1.17 -39.34
C ASP A 30 -6.12 -0.31 -39.34
N MET A 31 -6.33 -0.91 -38.17
CA MET A 31 -6.98 -2.24 -38.05
C MET A 31 -7.64 -2.40 -36.67
N PHE A 32 -8.84 -1.83 -36.47
CA PHE A 32 -9.98 -2.52 -35.82
C PHE A 32 -11.26 -1.67 -35.87
N SER A 33 -12.14 -1.97 -36.82
CA SER A 33 -13.54 -1.54 -36.77
C SER A 33 -14.37 -2.67 -36.17
N ALA A 34 -14.76 -2.51 -34.90
CA ALA A 34 -16.04 -2.94 -34.33
C ALA A 34 -16.11 -2.59 -32.83
N GLY A 35 -16.73 -1.45 -32.51
CA GLY A 35 -17.58 -1.31 -31.31
C GLY A 35 -16.96 -1.42 -29.91
N ARG A 36 -15.73 -0.94 -29.66
CA ARG A 36 -15.32 -0.62 -28.27
C ARG A 36 -15.48 0.87 -28.01
N PRO A 37 -16.11 1.29 -26.88
CA PRO A 37 -16.09 2.70 -26.51
C PRO A 37 -14.63 3.13 -26.37
N THR A 38 -14.24 4.16 -27.12
CA THR A 38 -12.93 4.78 -27.00
C THR A 38 -12.79 5.33 -25.58
N PRO A 39 -11.79 4.93 -24.80
CA PRO A 39 -11.49 5.63 -23.56
C PRO A 39 -11.14 7.07 -23.93
N THR A 40 -11.98 8.03 -23.56
CA THR A 40 -11.68 9.45 -23.70
C THR A 40 -10.50 9.75 -22.79
N PHE A 41 -9.31 9.83 -23.37
CA PHE A 41 -8.10 10.27 -22.68
C PHE A 41 -8.35 11.69 -22.15
N GLY A 42 -8.58 11.83 -20.84
CA GLY A 42 -8.85 13.11 -20.19
C GLY A 42 -10.18 13.23 -19.43
N GLN A 43 -11.06 12.22 -19.44
CA GLN A 43 -12.14 12.18 -18.44
C GLN A 43 -11.68 11.39 -17.21
N PRO A 44 -11.39 12.03 -16.06
CA PRO A 44 -11.33 11.30 -14.81
C PRO A 44 -12.73 10.68 -14.56
N PRO A 45 -12.82 9.44 -14.05
CA PRO A 45 -14.11 8.87 -13.69
C PRO A 45 -14.78 9.82 -12.69
N VAL A 46 -15.99 10.29 -13.01
CA VAL A 46 -16.80 11.09 -12.10
C VAL A 46 -17.23 10.22 -10.92
N VAL A 47 -16.40 10.18 -9.87
CA VAL A 47 -16.76 9.59 -8.57
C VAL A 47 -17.26 10.70 -7.65
N ALA A 48 -18.46 10.45 -7.08
CA ALA A 48 -19.25 11.39 -6.29
C ALA A 48 -18.43 12.08 -5.19
N GLN A 49 -18.46 13.41 -5.22
CA GLN A 49 -17.70 14.31 -4.37
C GLN A 49 -18.41 14.53 -3.03
N ASP A 50 -18.42 13.47 -2.23
CA ASP A 50 -18.47 13.47 -0.75
C ASP A 50 -17.82 12.16 -0.20
N ALA A 51 -17.17 11.39 -1.08
CA ALA A 51 -16.65 10.06 -0.81
C ALA A 51 -15.19 10.13 -0.38
N VAL A 52 -14.85 9.43 0.70
CA VAL A 52 -13.46 9.20 1.12
C VAL A 52 -12.68 8.57 -0.05
N SER A 53 -11.56 9.18 -0.41
CA SER A 53 -10.74 8.76 -1.55
C SER A 53 -9.69 7.72 -1.15
N CYS A 54 -9.14 6.99 -2.14
CA CYS A 54 -8.08 6.01 -1.89
C CYS A 54 -6.87 6.62 -1.17
N VAL A 55 -6.54 7.88 -1.50
CA VAL A 55 -5.41 8.62 -0.90
C VAL A 55 -5.61 8.83 0.60
N MET A 56 -6.88 8.94 1.05
CA MET A 56 -7.23 9.06 2.47
C MET A 56 -7.34 7.69 3.16
N VAL A 57 -7.86 6.68 2.46
CA VAL A 57 -8.05 5.33 3.03
C VAL A 57 -6.72 4.60 3.24
N GLN A 58 -5.83 4.60 2.25
CA GLN A 58 -4.57 3.86 2.32
C GLN A 58 -3.75 4.16 3.60
N PRO A 59 -3.50 5.42 3.98
CA PRO A 59 -2.75 5.73 5.20
C PRO A 59 -3.53 5.47 6.49
N SER A 60 -4.87 5.40 6.44
CA SER A 60 -5.71 5.12 7.61
C SER A 60 -5.92 3.62 7.88
N LEU A 61 -5.51 2.75 6.95
CA LEU A 61 -5.63 1.29 7.10
C LEU A 61 -4.99 0.71 8.37
N PRO A 62 -3.79 1.15 8.82
CA PRO A 62 -3.21 0.64 10.06
C PRO A 62 -4.09 0.97 11.27
N ILE A 63 -4.53 2.23 11.38
CA ILE A 63 -5.38 2.72 12.47
C ILE A 63 -6.76 2.04 12.45
N PHE A 64 -7.30 1.79 11.25
CA PHE A 64 -8.51 1.01 11.06
C PHE A 64 -8.34 -0.44 11.55
N LEU A 65 -7.21 -1.09 11.24
CA LEU A 65 -6.90 -2.45 11.69
C LEU A 65 -6.64 -2.55 13.20
N ASP A 66 -6.22 -1.46 13.83
CA ASP A 66 -6.10 -1.34 15.30
C ASP A 66 -7.47 -1.12 15.97
N GLY A 67 -8.51 -0.75 15.21
CA GLY A 67 -9.82 -0.41 15.75
C GLY A 67 -9.89 0.99 16.38
N GLU A 68 -8.92 1.85 16.08
CA GLU A 68 -8.76 3.18 16.71
C GLU A 68 -9.47 4.31 15.95
N LEU A 69 -10.07 4.03 14.79
CA LEU A 69 -10.82 5.05 14.04
C LEU A 69 -12.15 5.41 14.72
N ALA A 70 -12.44 6.70 14.79
CA ALA A 70 -13.72 7.21 15.30
C ALA A 70 -14.89 6.75 14.42
N GLY A 71 -16.07 6.51 15.03
CA GLY A 71 -17.23 5.90 14.37
C GLY A 71 -17.61 6.45 12.98
N PRO A 72 -17.65 7.78 12.74
CA PRO A 72 -17.90 8.32 11.41
C PRO A 72 -16.81 7.96 10.38
N GLN A 73 -15.54 8.01 10.78
CA GLN A 73 -14.39 7.69 9.92
C GLN A 73 -14.31 6.19 9.64
N HIS A 74 -14.57 5.36 10.66
CA HIS A 74 -14.64 3.91 10.51
C HIS A 74 -15.65 3.51 9.44
N ARG A 75 -16.90 4.01 9.52
CA ARG A 75 -17.94 3.72 8.53
C ARG A 75 -17.57 4.18 7.12
N ALA A 76 -16.90 5.33 7.01
CA ALA A 76 -16.51 5.86 5.72
C ALA A 76 -15.38 5.04 5.06
N VAL A 77 -14.40 4.59 5.85
CA VAL A 77 -13.36 3.66 5.40
C VAL A 77 -13.95 2.31 5.03
N GLU A 78 -14.85 1.76 5.85
CA GLU A 78 -15.53 0.50 5.59
C GLU A 78 -16.34 0.53 4.28
N ALA A 79 -17.12 1.59 4.05
CA ALA A 79 -17.85 1.79 2.80
C ALA A 79 -16.92 1.87 1.59
N HIS A 80 -15.77 2.55 1.73
CA HIS A 80 -14.78 2.62 0.67
C HIS A 80 -14.12 1.25 0.39
N LEU A 81 -13.82 0.45 1.42
CA LEU A 81 -13.26 -0.89 1.26
C LEU A 81 -14.23 -1.86 0.56
N ALA A 82 -15.53 -1.69 0.78
CA ALA A 82 -16.56 -2.44 0.07
C ALA A 82 -16.63 -2.05 -1.42
N ALA A 83 -16.38 -0.79 -1.76
CA ALA A 83 -16.49 -0.26 -3.12
C ALA A 83 -15.17 -0.35 -3.93
N CYS A 84 -14.01 -0.38 -3.27
CA CYS A 84 -12.70 -0.26 -3.92
C CYS A 84 -11.84 -1.53 -3.76
N PRO A 85 -11.69 -2.35 -4.83
CA PRO A 85 -10.90 -3.59 -4.77
C PRO A 85 -9.41 -3.39 -4.48
N SER A 86 -8.82 -2.26 -4.88
CA SER A 86 -7.39 -1.98 -4.62
C SER A 86 -7.14 -1.73 -3.14
N CYS A 87 -7.98 -0.92 -2.49
CA CYS A 87 -7.93 -0.67 -1.05
C CYS A 87 -8.27 -1.94 -0.25
N SER A 88 -9.25 -2.74 -0.69
CA SER A 88 -9.56 -4.04 -0.08
C SER A 88 -8.36 -5.00 -0.13
N ARG A 89 -7.64 -5.05 -1.25
CA ARG A 89 -6.41 -5.87 -1.36
C ARG A 89 -5.30 -5.40 -0.43
N ALA A 90 -5.08 -4.09 -0.33
CA ALA A 90 -4.11 -3.51 0.60
C ALA A 90 -4.46 -3.83 2.06
N HIS A 91 -5.73 -3.68 2.44
CA HIS A 91 -6.24 -4.07 3.75
C HIS A 91 -5.98 -5.56 4.05
N ASN A 92 -6.35 -6.45 3.14
CA ASN A 92 -6.15 -7.90 3.32
C ASN A 92 -4.67 -8.28 3.47
N PHE A 93 -3.78 -7.62 2.73
CA PHE A 93 -2.34 -7.82 2.87
C PHE A 93 -1.85 -7.44 4.27
N GLN A 94 -2.24 -6.26 4.76
CA GLN A 94 -1.87 -5.80 6.10
C GLN A 94 -2.46 -6.69 7.20
N ALA A 95 -3.74 -7.08 7.08
CA ALA A 95 -4.38 -8.00 8.02
C ALA A 95 -3.67 -9.37 8.08
N ARG A 96 -3.31 -9.93 6.92
CA ARG A 96 -2.55 -11.18 6.84
C ARG A 96 -1.16 -11.02 7.46
N LEU A 97 -0.47 -9.91 7.20
CA LEU A 97 0.84 -9.64 7.79
C LEU A 97 0.75 -9.58 9.33
N ARG A 98 -0.25 -8.89 9.87
CA ARG A 98 -0.53 -8.85 11.32
C ARG A 98 -0.78 -10.24 11.89
N GLY A 99 -1.54 -11.08 11.19
CA GLY A 99 -1.77 -12.48 11.59
C GLY A 99 -0.47 -13.30 11.66
N VAL A 100 0.44 -13.12 10.69
CA VAL A 100 1.75 -13.78 10.71
C VAL A 100 2.59 -13.30 11.90
N VAL A 101 2.65 -11.99 12.15
CA VAL A 101 3.39 -11.43 13.30
C VAL A 101 2.83 -11.96 14.61
N ALA A 102 1.50 -11.93 14.79
CA ALA A 102 0.84 -12.46 15.98
C ALA A 102 1.13 -13.95 16.20
N SER A 103 1.18 -14.75 15.13
CA SER A 103 1.52 -16.19 15.23
C SER A 103 2.96 -16.47 15.65
N LYS A 104 3.86 -15.49 15.52
CA LYS A 104 5.27 -15.59 15.89
C LYS A 104 5.57 -14.95 17.25
N ALA A 105 4.75 -13.99 17.68
CA ALA A 105 4.81 -13.37 18.99
C ALA A 105 4.21 -14.28 20.08
N LEU A 106 4.76 -15.50 20.22
CA LEU A 106 4.32 -16.53 21.18
C LEU A 106 5.18 -16.57 22.44
N GLU A 107 6.01 -15.55 22.67
CA GLU A 107 6.83 -15.48 23.88
C GLU A 107 5.93 -15.46 25.11
N GLN A 108 6.14 -16.42 26.01
CA GLN A 108 5.34 -16.53 27.22
C GLN A 108 5.62 -15.32 28.13
N PRO A 109 4.58 -14.58 28.55
CA PRO A 109 4.78 -13.52 29.52
C PRO A 109 5.25 -14.10 30.85
N PRO A 110 5.99 -13.33 31.68
CA PRO A 110 6.35 -13.75 33.03
C PRO A 110 5.13 -14.19 33.83
N ALA A 111 5.25 -15.30 34.59
CA ALA A 111 4.13 -15.90 35.32
C ALA A 111 3.50 -14.94 36.36
N ASP A 112 4.28 -13.99 36.87
CA ASP A 112 3.87 -12.97 37.83
C ASP A 112 3.19 -11.74 37.18
N LEU A 113 3.28 -11.58 35.85
CA LEU A 113 2.81 -10.38 35.15
C LEU A 113 1.31 -10.13 35.41
N ARG A 114 0.50 -11.18 35.40
CA ARG A 114 -0.94 -11.06 35.66
C ARG A 114 -1.23 -10.52 37.06
N SER A 115 -0.56 -11.07 38.08
CA SER A 115 -0.70 -10.62 39.47
C SER A 115 -0.31 -9.15 39.64
N ARG A 116 0.78 -8.74 38.97
CA ARG A 116 1.26 -7.34 38.98
C ARG A 116 0.27 -6.38 38.32
N ILE A 117 -0.33 -6.77 37.19
CA ILE A 117 -1.37 -5.97 36.52
C ILE A 117 -2.60 -5.83 37.43
N GLU A 118 -3.08 -6.93 38.03
CA GLU A 118 -4.23 -6.91 38.94
C GLU A 118 -3.97 -6.03 40.18
N GLN A 119 -2.75 -6.05 40.71
CA GLN A 119 -2.36 -5.18 41.82
C GLN A 119 -2.36 -3.70 41.42
N ALA A 120 -1.79 -3.36 40.25
CA ALA A 120 -1.76 -1.99 39.75
C ALA A 120 -3.17 -1.42 39.55
N LEU A 121 -4.08 -2.20 38.94
CA LEU A 121 -5.48 -1.79 38.72
C LEU A 121 -6.23 -1.52 40.02
N ARG A 122 -5.98 -2.31 41.09
CA ARG A 122 -6.59 -2.06 42.41
C ARG A 122 -6.15 -0.73 43.02
N LEU A 123 -4.91 -0.32 42.81
CA LEU A 123 -4.36 0.93 43.34
C LEU A 123 -4.93 2.16 42.63
N GLU A 124 -5.22 2.08 41.33
CA GLU A 124 -5.85 3.18 40.58
C GLU A 124 -7.33 3.40 40.94
N GLN A 125 -7.98 2.36 41.49
CA GLN A 125 -9.40 2.38 41.85
C GLN A 125 -9.67 2.79 43.31
N SER A 126 -8.61 3.01 44.12
CA SER A 126 -8.70 3.45 45.51
C SER A 126 -8.44 4.94 45.66
#